data_AF-A0A7R6STF8-F1
#
_entry.id   AF-A0A7R6STF8-F1
#
_cell.length_a   1.000
_cell.length_b   1.000
_cell.length_c   1.000
_cell.angle_alpha   90.00
_cell.angle_beta   90.00
_cell.angle_gamma   90.00
#
_symmetry.space_group_name_H-M   'P 1'
#
loop_
_entity.id
_entity.type
_entity.pdbx_description
1 polymer ?
#
loop_
_entity_poly.entity_id
_entity_poly.type
_entity_poly.pdbx_seq_one_letter_code
_entity_poly.pdbx_strand_id
1 'polypeptide(L)'
;MHTYVHLSAATWVLVIGFLQLRWAKGTSLHKRLGWSWMLAMIIASISSFGITGFVNWFYGYGPIHLLSIWVLICVVLSVGSARRGNIRSHRSYAVGAYLGTIGAAVGAVLMPGRLLHMIFIS
;
A
#
# COMPACT_ATOMS: atom_id res chain seq x y z
N MET A 1 -10.33 -8.71 13.50
CA MET A 1 -8.85 -8.75 13.63
C MET A 1 -8.13 -8.28 12.36
N HIS A 2 -8.56 -8.69 11.15
CA HIS A 2 -7.93 -8.28 9.88
C HIS A 2 -7.79 -6.76 9.67
N THR A 3 -8.79 -5.97 10.08
CA THR A 3 -8.79 -4.52 9.91
C THR A 3 -7.65 -3.81 10.65
N TYR A 4 -7.32 -4.23 11.87
CA TYR A 4 -6.24 -3.58 12.65
C TYR A 4 -4.85 -3.92 12.11
N VAL A 5 -4.66 -5.15 11.62
CA VAL A 5 -3.43 -5.57 10.93
C VAL A 5 -3.25 -4.77 9.64
N HIS A 6 -4.31 -4.63 8.86
CA HIS A 6 -4.29 -3.81 7.65
C HIS A 6 -4.00 -2.34 7.98
N LEU A 7 -4.68 -1.77 8.97
CA LEU A 7 -4.54 -0.37 9.35
C LEU A 7 -3.12 -0.05 9.83
N SER A 8 -2.53 -0.90 10.68
CA SER A 8 -1.17 -0.71 11.17
C SER A 8 -0.14 -0.82 10.03
N ALA A 9 -0.28 -1.83 9.16
CA ALA A 9 0.57 -2.00 7.99
C ALA A 9 0.42 -0.83 6.99
N ALA A 10 -0.81 -0.41 6.68
CA ALA A 10 -1.07 0.71 5.78
C ALA A 10 -0.51 2.03 6.32
N THR A 11 -0.63 2.26 7.64
CA THR A 11 -0.02 3.43 8.30
C THR A 11 1.50 3.39 8.16
N TRP A 12 2.12 2.23 8.39
CA TRP A 12 3.56 2.04 8.19
C TRP A 12 3.97 2.29 6.74
N VAL A 13 3.18 1.80 5.77
CA VAL A 13 3.40 2.04 4.33
C VAL A 13 3.39 3.53 4.01
N LEU A 14 2.46 4.30 4.57
CA LEU A 14 2.35 5.73 4.34
C LEU A 14 3.56 6.49 4.91
N VAL A 15 3.93 6.21 6.16
CA VAL A 15 5.03 6.89 6.86
C VAL A 15 6.38 6.51 6.27
N ILE A 16 6.70 5.22 6.18
CA ILE A 16 8.00 4.78 5.66
C ILE A 16 8.10 5.03 4.16
N GLY A 17 7.00 4.93 3.41
CA GLY A 17 7.00 5.27 1.99
C GLY A 17 7.33 6.73 1.72
N PHE A 18 6.79 7.65 2.53
CA PHE A 18 7.15 9.07 2.44
C PHE A 18 8.65 9.28 2.66
N LEU A 19 9.18 8.69 3.73
CA LEU A 19 10.61 8.76 4.06
C LEU A 19 11.48 8.15 2.95
N GLN A 20 11.09 6.98 2.42
CA GLN A 20 11.79 6.28 1.35
C GLN A 20 11.88 7.11 0.07
N LEU A 21 10.81 7.83 -0.28
CA LEU A 21 10.77 8.69 -1.47
C LEU A 21 11.57 9.98 -1.27
N ARG A 22 11.60 10.54 -0.06
CA ARG A 22 12.35 11.76 0.29
C ARG A 22 13.86 11.52 0.39
N TRP A 23 14.30 10.46 1.09
CA TRP A 23 15.71 10.27 1.43
C TRP A 23 16.64 10.00 0.25
N ALA A 24 17.96 10.06 0.52
CA ALA A 24 19.01 9.73 -0.44
C ALA A 24 18.90 8.26 -0.89
N LYS A 25 18.94 8.05 -2.20
CA LYS A 25 18.72 6.75 -2.85
C LYS A 25 20.05 5.99 -2.93
N GLY A 26 19.99 4.66 -2.97
CA GLY A 26 21.17 3.81 -3.12
C GLY A 26 21.98 3.55 -1.84
N THR A 27 21.64 4.19 -0.71
CA THR A 27 22.27 3.96 0.59
C THR A 27 21.85 2.62 1.22
N SER A 28 22.64 2.13 2.19
CA SER A 28 22.26 0.97 3.00
C SER A 28 20.95 1.20 3.75
N LEU A 29 20.72 2.42 4.22
CA LEU A 29 19.47 2.85 4.86
C LEU A 29 18.28 2.77 3.89
N HIS A 30 18.43 3.28 2.66
CA HIS A 30 17.39 3.17 1.62
C HIS A 30 17.02 1.72 1.35
N LYS A 31 18.00 0.80 1.31
CA LYS A 31 17.73 -0.62 1.11
C LYS A 31 16.97 -1.23 2.29
N ARG A 32 17.38 -0.96 3.54
CA ARG A 32 16.74 -1.49 4.75
C ARG A 32 15.30 -0.98 4.90
N LEU A 33 15.09 0.32 4.77
CA LEU A 33 13.76 0.93 4.79
C LEU A 33 12.90 0.43 3.63
N GLY A 34 13.49 0.30 2.43
CA GLY A 34 12.81 -0.26 1.27
C GLY A 34 12.30 -1.68 1.49
N TRP A 35 13.09 -2.56 2.10
CA TRP A 35 12.63 -3.92 2.43
C TRP A 35 11.52 -3.93 3.48
N SER A 36 11.65 -3.13 4.55
CA SER A 36 10.58 -2.97 5.55
C SER A 36 9.28 -2.47 4.90
N TRP A 37 9.40 -1.51 3.99
CA TRP A 37 8.27 -0.92 3.29
C TRP A 37 7.59 -1.91 2.34
N MET A 38 8.36 -2.65 1.54
CA MET A 38 7.81 -3.67 0.62
C MET A 38 7.11 -4.80 1.39
N LEU A 39 7.66 -5.21 2.55
CA LEU A 39 6.99 -6.19 3.42
C LEU A 39 5.67 -5.65 3.96
N ALA A 40 5.64 -4.39 4.41
CA ALA A 40 4.42 -3.75 4.89
C ALA A 40 3.36 -3.62 3.79
N MET A 41 3.75 -3.31 2.54
CA MET A 41 2.83 -3.31 1.40
C MET A 41 2.19 -4.69 1.18
N ILE A 42 2.98 -5.77 1.26
CA ILE A 42 2.47 -7.14 1.13
C ILE A 42 1.46 -7.45 2.25
N ILE A 43 1.81 -7.14 3.50
CA ILE A 43 0.92 -7.38 4.65
C ILE A 43 -0.39 -6.58 4.50
N ALA A 44 -0.31 -5.30 4.14
CA ALA A 44 -1.49 -4.47 3.91
C ALA A 44 -2.36 -5.04 2.78
N SER A 45 -1.76 -5.38 1.63
CA SER A 45 -2.52 -5.93 0.48
C SER A 45 -3.11 -7.31 0.75
N ILE A 46 -2.46 -8.19 1.51
CA ILE A 46 -3.04 -9.51 1.82
C ILE A 46 -4.16 -9.36 2.86
N SER A 47 -3.94 -8.57 3.90
CA SER A 47 -4.94 -8.37 4.96
C SER A 47 -6.19 -7.64 4.48
N SER A 48 -6.11 -6.84 3.41
CA SER A 48 -7.27 -6.15 2.83
C SER A 48 -8.32 -7.10 2.27
N PHE A 49 -7.96 -8.34 1.89
CA PHE A 49 -8.93 -9.34 1.42
C PHE A 49 -9.89 -9.79 2.53
N GLY A 50 -9.52 -9.59 3.79
CA GLY A 50 -10.42 -9.75 4.94
C GLY A 50 -11.29 -8.52 5.23
N ILE A 51 -11.14 -7.42 4.45
CA ILE A 51 -11.91 -6.19 4.60
C ILE A 51 -12.99 -6.13 3.54
N THR A 52 -14.15 -6.70 3.87
CA THR A 52 -15.36 -6.48 3.10
C THR A 52 -16.00 -5.14 3.48
N GLY A 53 -16.83 -4.58 2.61
CA GLY A 53 -17.55 -3.34 2.89
C GLY A 53 -18.73 -3.16 1.96
N PHE A 54 -19.45 -2.05 2.12
CA PHE A 54 -20.69 -1.75 1.39
C PHE A 54 -20.56 -1.73 -0.13
N VAL A 55 -19.40 -1.32 -0.67
CA VAL A 55 -19.15 -1.36 -2.12
C VAL A 55 -18.87 -2.80 -2.54
N ASN A 56 -19.94 -3.50 -2.88
CA ASN A 56 -19.94 -4.89 -3.29
C ASN A 56 -20.17 -4.96 -4.81
N TRP A 57 -19.08 -4.97 -5.58
CA TRP A 57 -19.17 -5.11 -7.03
C TRP A 57 -19.35 -6.59 -7.41
N PHE A 58 -18.74 -7.50 -6.65
CA PHE A 58 -18.85 -8.94 -6.88
C PHE A 58 -18.63 -9.72 -5.58
N TYR A 59 -19.68 -10.34 -5.02
CA TYR A 59 -19.62 -11.25 -3.85
C TYR A 59 -18.76 -10.77 -2.66
N GLY A 60 -18.81 -9.49 -2.30
CA GLY A 60 -18.10 -8.88 -1.17
C GLY A 60 -16.78 -8.19 -1.56
N TYR A 61 -16.35 -8.35 -2.80
CA TYR A 61 -15.16 -7.70 -3.35
C TYR A 61 -15.49 -6.35 -4.00
N GLY A 62 -14.55 -5.44 -3.89
CA GLY A 62 -14.69 -4.05 -4.32
C GLY A 62 -13.34 -3.40 -4.64
N PRO A 63 -13.30 -2.08 -4.90
CA PRO A 63 -12.12 -1.40 -5.45
C PRO A 63 -10.80 -1.63 -4.67
N ILE A 64 -10.87 -1.74 -3.34
CA ILE A 64 -9.69 -1.99 -2.49
C ILE A 64 -9.01 -3.34 -2.81
N HIS A 65 -9.76 -4.35 -3.27
CA HIS A 65 -9.23 -5.67 -3.59
C HIS A 65 -8.47 -5.67 -4.91
N LEU A 66 -9.03 -5.00 -5.93
CA LEU A 66 -8.35 -4.79 -7.21
C LEU A 66 -7.04 -4.02 -7.01
N LEU A 67 -7.10 -2.96 -6.19
CA LEU A 67 -5.91 -2.21 -5.83
C LEU A 67 -4.88 -3.08 -5.10
N SER A 68 -5.31 -3.98 -4.23
CA SER A 68 -4.41 -4.83 -3.46
C SER A 68 -3.69 -5.85 -4.33
N ILE A 69 -4.39 -6.44 -5.31
CA ILE A 69 -3.78 -7.26 -6.37
C ILE A 69 -2.74 -6.42 -7.14
N TRP A 70 -3.11 -5.22 -7.55
CA TRP A 70 -2.22 -4.32 -8.29
C TRP A 70 -0.96 -3.95 -7.49
N VAL A 71 -1.10 -3.66 -6.19
CA VAL A 71 0.05 -3.38 -5.31
C VAL A 71 0.97 -4.60 -5.19
N LEU A 72 0.43 -5.81 -5.06
CA LEU A 72 1.25 -7.04 -5.02
C LEU A 72 2.04 -7.21 -6.32
N ILE A 73 1.42 -6.98 -7.48
CA ILE A 73 2.09 -6.98 -8.79
C ILE A 73 3.22 -5.93 -8.80
N CYS A 74 2.92 -4.71 -8.35
CA CYS A 74 3.92 -3.63 -8.27
C CYS A 74 5.11 -4.00 -7.38
N VAL A 75 4.89 -4.64 -6.23
CA VAL A 75 5.99 -5.08 -5.35
C VAL A 75 6.90 -6.08 -6.06
N VAL A 76 6.33 -7.12 -6.67
CA VAL A 76 7.10 -8.14 -7.41
C VAL A 76 7.90 -7.51 -8.54
N LEU A 77 7.25 -6.67 -9.35
CA LEU A 77 7.90 -6.01 -10.49
C LEU A 77 8.94 -4.97 -10.05
N SER A 78 8.68 -4.26 -8.95
CA SER A 78 9.62 -3.27 -8.39
C SER A 78 10.89 -3.94 -7.87
N VAL A 79 10.77 -5.02 -7.10
CA VAL A 79 11.91 -5.79 -6.58
C VAL A 79 12.66 -6.47 -7.72
N GLY A 80 11.94 -7.09 -8.67
CA GLY A 80 12.53 -7.71 -9.85
C GLY A 80 13.32 -6.71 -10.71
N SER A 81 12.79 -5.50 -10.90
CA SER A 81 13.45 -4.43 -11.64
C SER A 81 14.72 -3.94 -10.94
N ALA A 82 14.67 -3.77 -9.62
CA ALA A 82 15.86 -3.38 -8.84
C ALA A 82 16.99 -4.41 -8.94
N ARG A 83 16.66 -5.71 -8.88
CA ARG A 83 17.63 -6.80 -9.03
C ARG A 83 18.30 -6.84 -10.41
N ARG A 84 17.59 -6.43 -11.46
CA ARG A 84 18.11 -6.33 -12.84
C ARG A 84 18.83 -5.00 -13.13
N GLY A 85 18.99 -4.14 -12.11
CA GLY A 85 19.57 -2.80 -12.31
C GLY A 85 18.65 -1.80 -13.03
N ASN A 86 17.40 -2.16 -13.33
CA ASN A 86 16.45 -1.25 -13.96
C ASN A 86 15.78 -0.34 -12.92
N ILE A 87 16.52 0.69 -12.49
CA ILE A 87 16.09 1.60 -11.42
C ILE A 87 14.89 2.46 -11.84
N ARG A 88 14.79 2.81 -13.13
CA ARG A 88 13.63 3.57 -13.65
C ARG A 88 12.34 2.78 -13.43
N SER A 89 12.32 1.51 -13.81
CA SER A 89 11.17 0.63 -13.61
C SER A 89 10.89 0.38 -12.13
N HIS A 90 11.92 0.10 -11.32
CA HIS A 90 11.80 -0.06 -9.87
C HIS A 90 11.06 1.14 -9.23
N ARG A 91 11.50 2.35 -9.58
CA ARG A 91 10.93 3.61 -9.08
C ARG A 91 9.48 3.78 -9.52
N SER A 92 9.16 3.54 -10.80
CA SER A 92 7.79 3.69 -11.31
C SER A 92 6.80 2.81 -10.56
N TYR A 93 7.14 1.52 -10.35
CA TYR A 93 6.26 0.61 -9.60
C TYR A 93 6.17 0.97 -8.11
N ALA A 94 7.28 1.37 -7.48
CA ALA A 94 7.27 1.77 -6.07
C ALA A 94 6.42 3.04 -5.85
N VAL A 95 6.55 4.04 -6.71
CA VAL A 95 5.74 5.27 -6.66
C VAL A 95 4.27 4.96 -6.96
N GLY A 96 3.99 4.17 -7.99
CA GLY A 96 2.62 3.77 -8.34
C GLY A 96 1.91 3.05 -7.20
N ALA A 97 2.58 2.10 -6.54
CA ALA A 97 2.04 1.42 -5.36
C ALA A 97 1.75 2.39 -4.21
N TYR A 98 2.67 3.33 -3.94
CA TYR A 98 2.50 4.34 -2.89
C TYR A 98 1.33 5.29 -3.15
N LEU A 99 1.21 5.78 -4.38
CA LEU A 99 0.07 6.61 -4.80
C LEU A 99 -1.26 5.85 -4.67
N GLY A 100 -1.25 4.55 -5.00
CA GLY A 100 -2.36 3.65 -4.74
C GLY A 100 -2.76 3.62 -3.26
N THR A 101 -1.79 3.47 -2.35
CA THR A 101 -2.04 3.50 -0.90
C THR A 101 -2.62 4.85 -0.43
N ILE A 102 -2.10 5.98 -0.94
CA ILE A 102 -2.67 7.31 -0.65
C ILE A 102 -4.12 7.39 -1.14
N GLY A 103 -4.39 6.98 -2.38
CA GLY A 103 -5.74 6.96 -2.93
C GLY A 103 -6.71 6.10 -2.12
N ALA A 104 -6.25 4.93 -1.65
CA ALA A 104 -7.03 4.08 -0.77
C ALA A 104 -7.34 4.74 0.58
N ALA A 105 -6.35 5.39 1.19
CA ALA A 105 -6.51 6.09 2.47
C ALA A 105 -7.50 7.26 2.33
N VAL A 106 -7.36 8.08 1.30
CA VAL A 106 -8.31 9.17 0.98
C VAL A 106 -9.72 8.61 0.76
N GLY A 107 -9.85 7.56 -0.06
CA GLY A 107 -11.14 6.91 -0.29
C GLY A 107 -11.76 6.35 1.00
N ALA A 108 -10.97 5.78 1.90
CA ALA A 108 -11.44 5.24 3.17
C ALA A 108 -11.86 6.34 4.18
N VAL A 109 -11.25 7.52 4.13
CA VAL A 109 -11.66 8.69 4.94
C VAL A 109 -12.96 9.28 4.39
N LEU A 110 -13.09 9.42 3.07
CA LEU A 110 -14.24 10.07 2.45
C LEU A 110 -15.50 9.19 2.39
N MET A 111 -15.36 7.85 2.47
CA MET A 111 -16.49 6.94 2.28
C MET A 111 -17.21 6.61 3.60
N PRO A 112 -18.50 6.96 3.75
CA PRO A 112 -19.29 6.66 4.96
C PRO A 112 -19.32 5.17 5.30
N GLY A 113 -19.36 4.87 6.60
CA GLY A 113 -19.37 3.48 7.09
C GLY A 113 -17.98 2.81 7.14
N ARG A 114 -16.91 3.50 6.73
CA ARG A 114 -15.52 3.06 6.95
C ARG A 114 -14.99 3.59 8.28
N LEU A 115 -14.11 2.81 8.92
CA LEU A 115 -13.50 3.17 10.21
C LEU A 115 -12.81 4.55 10.16
N LEU A 116 -12.07 4.86 9.10
CA LEU A 116 -11.38 6.14 8.98
C LEU A 116 -12.36 7.32 8.84
N HIS A 117 -13.47 7.13 8.12
CA HIS A 117 -14.54 8.14 8.08
C HIS A 117 -15.11 8.42 9.47
N MET A 118 -15.33 7.35 10.25
CA MET A 118 -15.86 7.45 11.63
C MET A 118 -14.91 8.18 12.59
N ILE A 119 -13.61 8.15 12.33
CA ILE A 119 -12.59 8.75 13.20
C ILE A 119 -12.35 10.22 12.83
N PHE A 120 -12.39 10.56 11.53
CA PHE A 120 -11.92 11.86 11.04
C PHE A 120 -13.00 12.82 10.57
N ILE A 121 -14.19 12.33 10.18
CA ILE A 121 -15.25 13.16 9.59
C ILE A 121 -16.52 13.21 10.44
N SER A 122 -16.95 12.07 10.99
CA SER A 122 -18.20 11.97 11.74
C SER A 122 -18.12 12.48 13.17
#